data_AF-A0A7G6AAZ2-F1
#
_entry.id   AF-A0A7G6AAZ2-F1
#
_cell.length_a   1.000
_cell.length_b   1.000
_cell.length_c   1.000
_cell.angle_alpha   90.00
_cell.angle_beta   90.00
_cell.angle_gamma   90.00
#
_symmetry.space_group_name_H-M   'P 1'
#
loop_
_entity.id
_entity.type
_entity.pdbx_description
1 polymer ?
#
loop_
_entity_poly.entity_id
_entity_poly.type
_entity_poly.pdbx_seq_one_letter_code
_entity_poly.pdbx_strand_id
1 'polypeptide(L)' 'MVQRRRFIASSILLGMLGAPELARARSPVEVRVWTLLSGGDGARMRAMIDDFNASQRGVRVVSTTLKWGASPSIPS' A
#
# COMPACT_ATOMS: atom_id res chain seq x y z
N MET A 1 43.88 -34.44 47.97
CA MET A 1 44.23 -33.85 46.65
C MET A 1 43.51 -32.52 46.49
N VAL A 2 44.24 -31.54 45.98
CA VAL A 2 43.88 -30.15 45.63
C VAL A 2 42.94 -30.21 44.40
N GLN A 3 41.91 -29.37 44.19
CA GLN A 3 42.06 -28.00 43.67
C GLN A 3 40.73 -27.22 43.65
N ARG A 4 40.81 -25.99 44.17
CA ARG A 4 39.81 -24.91 44.12
C ARG A 4 39.77 -24.25 42.74
N ARG A 5 38.63 -23.58 42.47
CA ARG A 5 38.36 -22.55 41.44
C ARG A 5 38.27 -23.10 40.00
N ARG A 6 37.32 -22.69 39.16
CA ARG A 6 37.02 -21.30 38.78
C ARG A 6 35.60 -21.16 38.22
N PHE A 7 34.99 -20.01 38.54
CA PHE A 7 33.86 -19.40 37.82
C PHE A 7 34.14 -19.30 36.32
N ILE A 8 33.16 -19.65 35.49
CA ILE A 8 32.94 -19.09 34.15
C ILE A 8 31.44 -18.83 34.08
N ALA A 9 30.99 -17.66 34.54
CA ALA A 9 30.85 -16.46 33.71
C ALA A 9 29.79 -16.66 32.62
N SER A 10 28.59 -16.23 32.97
CA SER A 10 27.45 -15.97 32.11
C SER A 10 27.86 -15.36 30.78
N SER A 11 27.37 -15.92 29.68
CA SER A 11 27.39 -15.28 28.36
C SER A 11 25.96 -15.26 27.84
N ILE A 12 25.15 -14.32 28.34
CA ILE A 12 23.96 -13.86 27.61
C ILE A 12 24.52 -13.12 26.40
N LEU A 13 24.64 -13.83 25.28
CA LEU A 13 24.91 -13.20 24.01
C LEU A 13 23.70 -12.34 23.65
N LEU A 14 23.90 -11.05 23.86
CA LEU A 14 23.10 -9.93 23.39
C LEU A 14 23.05 -9.95 21.85
N GLY A 15 22.21 -10.80 21.28
CA GLY A 15 21.78 -10.76 19.89
C GLY A 15 20.69 -9.70 19.68
N MET A 16 20.96 -8.46 20.07
CA MET A 16 20.07 -7.29 19.91
C MET A 16 20.63 -6.38 18.80
N LEU A 17 20.78 -6.90 17.58
CA LEU A 17 20.98 -6.07 16.38
C LEU A 17 20.49 -6.83 15.16
N GLY A 18 19.33 -6.40 14.64
CA GLY A 18 18.71 -6.97 13.46
C GLY A 18 17.41 -7.70 13.78
N ALA A 19 16.48 -7.04 14.50
CA ALA A 19 15.09 -7.39 14.27
C ALA A 19 14.86 -7.21 12.76
N PRO A 20 14.47 -8.26 12.01
CA PRO A 20 13.88 -7.99 10.71
C PRO A 20 12.73 -7.05 11.02
N GLU A 21 12.74 -5.85 10.42
CA GLU A 21 11.56 -5.02 10.38
C GLU A 21 10.50 -5.94 9.75
N LEU A 22 9.68 -6.54 10.60
CA LEU A 22 8.59 -7.41 10.20
C LEU A 22 7.74 -6.47 9.37
N ALA A 23 7.95 -6.50 8.05
CA ALA A 23 7.34 -5.60 7.09
C ALA A 23 5.88 -5.51 7.48
N ARG A 24 5.53 -4.41 8.18
CA ARG A 24 4.19 -4.24 8.72
C ARG A 24 3.33 -4.22 7.49
N ALA A 25 2.53 -5.25 7.26
CA ALA A 25 1.60 -5.29 6.16
C ALA A 25 0.68 -4.07 6.32
N ARG A 26 1.06 -2.98 5.65
CA ARG A 26 0.39 -1.70 5.74
C ARG A 26 -0.68 -1.76 4.68
N SER A 27 -1.94 -1.62 5.09
CA SER A 27 -3.06 -1.57 4.15
C SER A 27 -2.75 -0.51 3.07
N PRO A 28 -3.05 -0.80 1.79
CA PRO A 28 -2.80 0.16 0.73
C PRO A 28 -3.49 1.49 1.02
N VAL A 29 -2.79 2.61 0.78
CA VAL A 29 -3.40 3.94 0.81
C VAL A 29 -4.37 4.05 -0.36
N GLU A 30 -5.65 4.28 -0.08
CA GLU A 30 -6.65 4.43 -1.14
C GLU A 30 -6.74 5.88 -1.60
N VAL A 31 -6.60 6.10 -2.92
CA VAL A 31 -6.74 7.42 -3.55
C VAL A 31 -7.96 7.39 -4.46
N ARG A 32 -8.95 8.24 -4.18
CA ARG A 32 -10.13 8.40 -5.03
C ARG A 32 -9.92 9.52 -6.03
N VAL A 33 -10.16 9.24 -7.30
CA VAL A 33 -10.07 10.21 -8.38
C VAL A 33 -11.44 10.36 -9.03
N TRP A 34 -11.92 11.59 -9.13
CA TRP A 34 -13.10 11.93 -9.92
C TRP A 34 -12.67 12.57 -11.23
N THR A 35 -13.25 12.11 -12.33
CA THR A 35 -12.87 12.56 -13.68
C THR A 35 -14.10 12.70 -14.57
N LEU A 36 -14.02 13.57 -15.58
CA LEU A 36 -15.00 13.65 -16.67
C LEU A 36 -14.51 12.91 -17.93
N LEU A 37 -13.30 12.33 -17.89
CA LEU A 37 -12.76 11.56 -19.02
C LEU A 37 -13.63 10.34 -19.28
N SER A 38 -14.20 10.32 -20.48
CA SER A 38 -15.10 9.28 -20.98
C SER A 38 -14.63 8.84 -22.38
N GLY A 39 -15.33 7.88 -23.01
CA GLY A 39 -14.93 7.35 -24.31
C GLY A 39 -13.50 6.77 -24.31
N GLY A 40 -12.75 7.04 -25.37
CA GLY A 40 -11.37 6.57 -25.55
C GLY A 40 -10.40 7.09 -24.47
N ASP A 41 -10.55 8.34 -24.06
CA ASP A 41 -9.69 8.93 -23.02
C ASP A 41 -9.96 8.32 -21.64
N GLY A 42 -11.24 8.07 -21.33
CA GLY A 42 -11.62 7.34 -20.13
C GLY A 42 -11.07 5.91 -20.11
N ALA A 43 -11.08 5.22 -21.26
CA ALA A 43 -10.49 3.89 -21.38
C ALA A 43 -8.97 3.92 -21.19
N ARG A 44 -8.28 4.90 -21.78
CA ARG A 44 -6.83 5.08 -21.62
C ARG A 44 -6.43 5.40 -20.18
N MET A 45 -7.17 6.29 -19.51
CA MET A 45 -6.92 6.60 -18.10
C MET A 45 -7.10 5.36 -17.21
N ARG A 46 -8.12 4.54 -17.49
CA ARG A 46 -8.36 3.30 -16.76
C ARG A 46 -7.19 2.32 -16.90
N ALA A 47 -6.70 2.11 -18.12
CA ALA A 47 -5.54 1.25 -18.35
C ALA A 47 -4.30 1.72 -17.56
N MET A 48 -4.05 3.04 -17.54
CA MET A 48 -2.94 3.60 -16.76
C MET A 48 -3.09 3.37 -15.25
N ILE A 49 -4.32 3.47 -14.73
CA ILE A 49 -4.64 3.19 -13.33
C ILE A 49 -4.47 1.70 -13.01
N ASP A 50 -4.89 0.82 -13.92
CA ASP A 50 -4.76 -0.63 -13.76
C ASP A 50 -3.28 -1.03 -13.74
N ASP A 51 -2.48 -0.50 -14.67
CA ASP A 51 -1.03 -0.72 -14.71
C ASP A 51 -0.35 -0.22 -13.43
N PHE A 52 -0.71 0.98 -12.96
CA PHE A 52 -0.17 1.52 -11.71
C PHE A 52 -0.54 0.66 -10.50
N ASN A 53 -1.80 0.24 -10.39
CA ASN A 53 -2.26 -0.63 -9.31
C ASN A 53 -1.60 -2.02 -9.35
N ALA A 54 -1.30 -2.54 -10.54
CA ALA A 54 -0.61 -3.82 -10.70
C ALA A 54 0.90 -3.71 -10.39
N SER A 55 1.50 -2.54 -10.61
CA SER A 55 2.94 -2.32 -10.42
C SER A 55 3.39 -2.31 -8.97
N GLN A 56 2.47 -2.14 -8.01
CA GLN A 56 2.79 -1.97 -6.60
C GLN A 56 1.63 -2.35 -5.66
N ARG A 57 1.87 -2.37 -4.34
CA ARG A 57 0.84 -2.71 -3.33
C ARG A 57 0.64 -1.65 -2.23
N GLY A 58 1.41 -0.56 -2.25
CA GLY A 58 1.36 0.50 -1.23
C GLY A 58 0.21 1.48 -1.41
N VAL A 59 -0.30 1.65 -2.64
CA VAL A 59 -1.36 2.58 -3.02
C VAL A 59 -2.40 1.85 -3.87
N ARG A 60 -3.67 2.20 -3.74
CA ARG A 60 -4.73 1.73 -4.63
C ARG A 60 -5.53 2.92 -5.13
N VAL A 61 -5.44 3.18 -6.42
CA VAL A 61 -6.18 4.25 -7.08
C VAL A 61 -7.54 3.72 -7.54
N VAL A 62 -8.61 4.43 -7.19
CA VAL A 62 -9.98 4.12 -7.58
C VAL A 62 -10.53 5.34 -8.31
N SER A 63 -10.87 5.21 -9.60
CA SER A 63 -11.44 6.30 -10.39
C SER A 63 -12.95 6.16 -10.58
N THR A 64 -13.65 7.29 -10.48
CA THR A 64 -15.07 7.42 -10.83
C THR A 64 -15.21 8.41 -11.98
N THR A 65 -15.77 7.97 -13.11
CA THR A 65 -16.19 8.88 -14.19
C THR A 65 -17.53 9.51 -13.81
N LEU A 66 -17.54 10.82 -13.68
CA LEU A 66 -18.75 11.61 -13.43
C LEU A 66 -19.46 11.91 -14.75
N LYS A 67 -20.79 12.00 -14.70
CA LYS A 67 -21.60 12.58 -15.77
C LYS A 67 -21.91 14.02 -15.39
N TRP A 68 -21.71 14.95 -16.33
CA TRP A 68 -22.08 16.34 -16.11
C TRP A 68 -23.57 16.53 -16.40
N GLY A 69 -24.28 17.20 -15.48
CA GLY A 69 -25.67 17.70 -15.66
C GLY A 69 -26.67 16.72 -16.28
N ALA A 70 -27.52 16.09 -15.47
CA ALA A 70 -28.80 15.60 -16.00
C ALA A 70 -29.61 16.85 -16.40
N SER A 71 -29.85 17.07 -17.70
CA SER A 71 -30.79 18.12 -18.11
C SER A 71 -32.13 17.85 -17.43
N PRO A 72 -32.73 18.84 -16.74
CA PRO A 72 -34.12 18.72 -16.35
C PRO A 72 -34.91 18.52 -17.63
N SER A 73 -35.57 17.37 -17.78
CA SER A 73 -36.57 17.21 -18.83
C SER A 73 -37.66 18.22 -18.55
N ILE A 74 -37.71 19.32 -19.31
CA ILE A 74 -38.86 20.23 -19.30
C ILE A 74 -39.98 19.45 -20.02
N PRO A 75 -41.07 19.07 -19.34
CA PRO A 75 -42.18 18.43 -20.01
C PRO A 75 -42.80 19.39 -21.02
N SER A 76 -43.07 18.88 -22.22
CA SER A 76 -43.73 19.58 -23.33
C SER A 76 -45.12 20.10 -22.95
#